data_AF-A0A212RLD0-F1
#
_entry.id   AF-A0A212RLD0-F1
#
_cell.length_a   1.000
_cell.length_b   1.000
_cell.length_c   1.000
_cell.angle_alpha   90.00
_cell.angle_beta   90.00
_cell.angle_gamma   90.00
#
_symmetry.space_group_name_H-M   'P 1'
#
loop_
_entity.id
_entity.type
_entity.pdbx_description
1 polymer ?
#
loop_
_entity_poly.entity_id
_entity_poly.type
_entity_poly.pdbx_seq_one_letter_code
_entity_poly.pdbx_strand_id
1 'polypeptide(L)'
;MRRSLSLAVSIGALLIALTVFGLYFIERPTVLRVAVAKGGESQKLLAALNQEFTRDHTDMRLRVIPVADMRAAAKAIEDGGVDLAVIRSDATPPPNAATALILEHQILVVVAPRGSGVASVADLNGKRVVSVAVEAGDEGAGALLDAVEQQFALPAQTLPRKTVEPAELSDRLAKGEIDAVVALGRFDSPHMLQVVRALAREGVPSFLAIGDAAAMAKKDRGLEATALLRGAFGGGPSLPPENVDTIGVTLRLVASNDLANTVVGELVRQTLAHRAAVAAKARVANAIETPETDKDEALPTHPGAAAFIDDEEESFLDRYSDAIYLGAMAVSLMASLGATLLSRTTVRGYEQFDHLLEQALGILKTAREAQDMDALRQLELQIDEILTNTLASGQIPKLDGHQLAGLTLAVEQARLAIKDRRRAVADAAARS
;
A
#
# COMPACT_ATOMS: atom_id res chain seq x y z
N MET A 1 -18.91 -2.89 -44.02
CA MET A 1 -19.24 -1.85 -43.02
C MET A 1 -19.61 -2.42 -41.65
N ARG A 2 -20.48 -3.44 -41.52
CA ARG A 2 -20.86 -4.00 -40.20
C ARG A 2 -19.70 -4.56 -39.38
N ARG A 3 -18.71 -5.21 -40.01
CA ARG A 3 -17.55 -5.82 -39.32
C ARG A 3 -16.51 -4.83 -38.79
N SER A 4 -16.36 -3.66 -39.41
CA SER A 4 -15.41 -2.62 -38.96
C SER A 4 -15.99 -1.77 -37.82
N LEU A 5 -17.30 -1.51 -37.86
CA LEU A 5 -18.02 -0.85 -36.77
C LEU A 5 -18.06 -1.72 -35.51
N SER A 6 -18.28 -3.03 -35.65
CA SER A 6 -18.24 -3.95 -34.51
C SER A 6 -16.86 -4.00 -33.86
N LEU A 7 -15.78 -3.98 -34.65
CA LEU A 7 -14.41 -3.97 -34.13
C LEU A 7 -14.07 -2.71 -33.34
N ALA A 8 -14.49 -1.53 -33.84
CA ALA A 8 -14.27 -0.26 -33.13
C ALA A 8 -15.04 -0.21 -31.79
N VAL A 9 -16.27 -0.71 -31.76
CA VAL A 9 -17.08 -0.80 -30.54
C VAL A 9 -16.46 -1.79 -29.54
N SER A 10 -15.95 -2.93 -30.02
CA SER A 10 -15.27 -3.92 -29.16
C SER A 10 -14.00 -3.37 -28.53
N ILE A 11 -13.20 -2.59 -29.28
CA ILE A 11 -11.98 -1.96 -28.75
C ILE A 11 -12.32 -0.87 -27.72
N GLY A 12 -13.33 -0.04 -28.00
CA GLY A 12 -13.80 0.97 -27.04
C GLY A 12 -14.34 0.36 -25.74
N ALA A 13 -15.12 -0.72 -25.85
CA ALA A 13 -15.62 -1.45 -24.69
C ALA A 13 -14.49 -2.12 -23.87
N LEU A 14 -13.46 -2.65 -24.54
CA LEU A 14 -12.30 -3.23 -23.87
C LEU A 14 -11.49 -2.17 -23.11
N LEU A 15 -11.34 -0.96 -23.66
CA LEU A 15 -10.68 0.14 -22.98
C LEU A 15 -11.45 0.59 -21.74
N ILE A 16 -12.77 0.76 -21.85
CA ILE A 16 -13.61 1.10 -20.69
C ILE A 16 -13.53 0.00 -19.63
N ALA A 17 -13.57 -1.28 -20.04
CA ALA A 17 -13.44 -2.40 -19.12
C ALA A 17 -12.08 -2.41 -18.42
N LEU A 18 -10.98 -2.12 -19.11
CA LEU A 18 -9.64 -2.01 -18.52
C LEU A 18 -9.52 -0.81 -17.57
N THR A 19 -10.10 0.34 -17.91
CA THR A 19 -10.12 1.52 -17.04
C THR A 19 -10.94 1.26 -15.77
N VAL A 20 -12.14 0.69 -15.92
CA VAL A 20 -13.00 0.33 -14.78
C VAL A 20 -12.34 -0.76 -13.93
N PHE A 21 -11.70 -1.75 -14.54
CA PHE A 21 -10.95 -2.79 -13.83
C PHE A 21 -9.73 -2.23 -13.09
N GLY A 22 -9.02 -1.27 -13.69
CA GLY A 22 -7.91 -0.55 -13.05
C GLY A 22 -8.38 0.26 -11.85
N LEU A 23 -9.44 1.07 -12.01
CA LEU A 23 -10.05 1.83 -10.91
C LEU A 23 -10.55 0.92 -9.79
N TYR A 24 -11.17 -0.21 -10.14
CA TYR A 24 -11.64 -1.20 -9.15
C TYR A 24 -10.51 -1.84 -8.34
N PHE A 25 -9.33 -2.03 -8.93
CA PHE A 25 -8.15 -2.53 -8.21
C PHE A 25 -7.46 -1.45 -7.37
N ILE A 26 -7.56 -0.18 -7.77
CA ILE A 26 -7.01 0.97 -7.04
C ILE A 26 -7.87 1.35 -5.82
N GLU A 27 -9.19 1.20 -5.90
CA GLU A 27 -10.12 1.59 -4.82
C GLU A 27 -10.25 0.56 -3.67
N ARG A 28 -9.52 -0.57 -3.71
CA ARG A 28 -9.60 -1.55 -2.62
C ARG A 28 -8.65 -1.20 -1.48
N PRO A 29 -9.14 -1.06 -0.24
CA PRO A 29 -8.26 -0.78 0.89
C PRO A 29 -7.30 -1.95 1.11
N THR A 30 -6.02 -1.64 1.30
CA THR A 30 -4.99 -2.62 1.60
C THR A 30 -5.22 -3.15 3.03
N VAL A 31 -5.51 -4.45 3.16
CA VAL A 31 -5.76 -5.09 4.46
C VAL A 31 -4.47 -5.73 4.95
N LEU A 32 -3.89 -5.19 6.02
CA LEU A 32 -2.68 -5.71 6.64
C LEU A 32 -3.01 -6.61 7.82
N ARG A 33 -2.54 -7.86 7.79
CA ARG A 33 -2.69 -8.83 8.87
C ARG A 33 -1.63 -8.58 9.92
N VAL A 34 -2.04 -8.34 11.17
CA VAL A 34 -1.14 -8.00 12.28
C VAL A 34 -1.20 -9.05 13.36
N ALA A 35 -0.12 -9.79 13.58
CA ALA A 35 0.00 -10.70 14.73
C ALA A 35 0.33 -9.91 16.01
N VAL A 36 -0.43 -10.12 17.08
CA VAL A 36 -0.21 -9.48 18.38
C VAL A 36 -0.58 -10.42 19.52
N ALA A 37 0.16 -10.39 20.62
CA ALA A 37 -0.16 -11.17 21.80
C ALA A 37 -1.56 -10.80 22.34
N LYS A 38 -2.35 -11.81 22.70
CA LYS A 38 -3.72 -11.62 23.21
C LYS A 38 -3.72 -10.94 24.58
N GLY A 39 -4.62 -9.97 24.76
CA GLY A 39 -4.92 -9.34 26.05
C GLY A 39 -4.09 -8.11 26.42
N GLY A 40 -3.00 -7.82 25.71
CA GLY A 40 -2.08 -6.70 26.00
C GLY A 40 -2.56 -5.31 25.56
N GLU A 41 -1.83 -4.25 25.93
CA GLU A 41 -2.16 -2.88 25.49
C GLU A 41 -1.96 -2.72 23.98
N SER A 42 -0.98 -3.41 23.39
CA SER A 42 -0.71 -3.38 21.94
C SER A 42 -1.88 -3.93 21.12
N GLN A 43 -2.61 -4.95 21.61
CA GLN A 43 -3.82 -5.43 20.92
C GLN A 43 -4.91 -4.35 20.89
N LYS A 44 -5.11 -3.66 22.02
CA LYS A 44 -6.08 -2.56 22.12
C LYS A 44 -5.67 -1.37 21.25
N LEU A 45 -4.38 -1.06 21.19
CA LEU A 45 -3.81 -0.03 20.33
C LEU A 45 -4.12 -0.31 18.86
N LEU A 46 -3.78 -1.51 18.37
CA LEU A 46 -4.02 -1.89 16.97
C LEU A 46 -5.50 -1.93 16.61
N ALA A 47 -6.36 -2.36 17.54
CA ALA A 47 -7.80 -2.31 17.36
C ALA A 47 -8.34 -0.86 17.28
N ALA A 48 -7.83 0.04 18.12
CA ALA A 48 -8.18 1.45 18.09
C ALA A 48 -7.69 2.14 16.81
N LEU A 49 -6.47 1.84 16.35
CA LEU A 49 -5.95 2.28 15.06
C LEU A 49 -6.84 1.85 13.91
N ASN A 50 -7.20 0.56 13.85
CA ASN A 50 -8.10 0.05 12.81
C ASN A 50 -9.46 0.77 12.80
N GLN A 51 -9.98 1.11 13.99
CA GLN A 51 -11.24 1.82 14.12
C GLN A 51 -11.14 3.25 13.55
N GLU A 52 -10.06 3.98 13.85
CA GLU A 52 -9.84 5.31 13.27
C GLU A 52 -9.61 5.23 11.75
N PHE A 53 -8.80 4.28 11.26
CA PHE A 53 -8.58 4.10 9.81
C PHE A 53 -9.90 3.80 9.07
N THR A 54 -10.79 3.02 9.69
CA THR A 54 -12.11 2.74 9.13
C THR A 54 -13.01 3.97 9.13
N ARG A 55 -12.96 4.78 10.20
CA ARG A 55 -13.76 6.00 10.35
C ARG A 55 -13.38 7.06 9.32
N ASP A 56 -12.08 7.27 9.13
CA ASP A 56 -11.55 8.31 8.24
C ASP A 56 -11.39 7.82 6.79
N HIS A 57 -11.91 6.62 6.50
CA HIS A 57 -11.91 6.02 5.16
C HIS A 57 -10.53 5.93 4.53
N THR A 58 -9.49 5.71 5.33
CA THR A 58 -8.11 5.52 4.86
C THR A 58 -8.05 4.40 3.82
N ASP A 59 -7.07 4.41 2.92
CA ASP A 59 -6.88 3.33 1.94
C ASP A 59 -6.25 2.06 2.55
N MET A 60 -6.15 1.97 3.88
CA MET A 60 -5.61 0.84 4.62
C MET A 60 -6.49 0.39 5.78
N ARG A 61 -6.47 -0.91 6.07
CA ARG A 61 -7.15 -1.54 7.21
C ARG A 61 -6.21 -2.48 7.93
N LEU A 62 -6.36 -2.60 9.24
CA LEU A 62 -5.58 -3.53 10.05
C LEU A 62 -6.48 -4.69 10.49
N ARG A 63 -6.11 -5.91 10.13
CA ARG A 63 -6.74 -7.13 10.63
C ARG A 63 -5.90 -7.69 11.77
N VAL A 64 -6.33 -7.42 13.01
CA VAL A 64 -5.67 -7.89 14.22
C VAL A 64 -5.87 -9.40 14.40
N ILE A 65 -4.78 -10.15 14.48
CA ILE A 65 -4.73 -11.60 14.67
C ILE A 65 -4.14 -11.86 16.07
N PRO A 66 -4.98 -12.13 17.07
CA PRO A 66 -4.49 -12.44 18.42
C PRO A 66 -3.78 -13.79 18.42
N VAL A 67 -2.55 -13.82 18.93
CA VAL A 67 -1.75 -15.03 19.12
C VAL A 67 -1.49 -15.29 20.61
N ALA A 68 -0.91 -16.44 20.94
CA ALA A 68 -0.69 -16.85 22.32
C ALA A 68 0.25 -15.90 23.07
N ASP A 69 1.38 -15.55 22.46
CA ASP A 69 2.46 -14.74 23.03
C ASP A 69 3.26 -14.04 21.92
N MET A 70 4.25 -13.21 22.30
CA MET A 70 5.10 -12.48 21.35
C MET A 70 5.99 -13.40 20.50
N ARG A 71 6.39 -14.57 21.03
CA ARG A 71 7.19 -15.55 20.26
C ARG A 71 6.36 -16.17 19.14
N ALA A 72 5.08 -16.42 19.38
CA ALA A 72 4.13 -16.84 18.37
C ALA A 72 3.88 -15.74 17.32
N ALA A 73 3.94 -14.45 17.71
CA ALA A 73 3.83 -13.34 16.77
C ALA A 73 5.07 -13.25 15.85
N ALA A 74 6.28 -13.36 16.43
CA ALA A 74 7.54 -13.41 15.70
C ALA A 74 7.57 -14.60 14.72
N LYS A 75 7.14 -15.79 15.18
CA LYS A 75 7.04 -16.96 14.32
C LYS A 75 6.00 -16.79 13.20
N ALA A 76 4.86 -16.17 13.48
CA ALA A 76 3.82 -15.97 12.47
C ALA A 76 4.30 -15.09 11.29
N ILE A 77 5.14 -14.09 11.55
CA ILE A 77 5.73 -13.26 10.49
C ILE A 77 6.89 -13.98 9.79
N GLU A 78 7.69 -14.76 10.53
CA GLU A 78 8.75 -15.60 9.96
C GLU A 78 8.19 -16.64 8.98
N ASP A 79 7.06 -17.26 9.34
CA ASP A 79 6.35 -18.24 8.50
C ASP A 79 5.59 -17.59 7.31
N GLY A 80 5.58 -16.26 7.19
CA GLY A 80 4.82 -15.53 6.15
C GLY A 80 3.29 -15.56 6.35
N GLY A 81 2.83 -15.96 7.55
CA GLY A 81 1.41 -16.07 7.89
C GLY A 81 0.71 -14.72 8.12
N VAL A 82 1.47 -13.65 8.35
CA VAL A 82 1.01 -12.28 8.57
C VAL A 82 1.92 -11.26 7.88
N ASP A 83 1.43 -10.03 7.74
CA ASP A 83 2.16 -8.96 7.04
C ASP A 83 2.90 -8.05 8.03
N LEU A 84 2.37 -7.95 9.26
CA LEU A 84 2.89 -7.18 10.39
C LEU A 84 2.88 -8.05 11.65
N ALA A 85 3.80 -7.79 12.59
CA ALA A 85 3.80 -8.40 13.91
C ALA A 85 4.29 -7.43 14.99
N VAL A 86 3.77 -7.57 16.20
CA VAL A 86 4.31 -6.89 17.38
C VAL A 86 5.35 -7.79 18.03
N ILE A 87 6.59 -7.32 18.09
CA ILE A 87 7.73 -8.02 18.70
C ILE A 87 8.45 -7.12 19.69
N ARG A 88 9.26 -7.70 20.56
CA ARG A 88 10.11 -6.96 21.51
C ARG A 88 11.56 -7.03 21.07
N SER A 89 12.34 -5.98 21.35
CA SER A 89 13.71 -5.83 20.85
C SER A 89 14.71 -6.87 21.38
N ASP A 90 14.49 -7.44 22.56
CA ASP A 90 15.29 -8.51 23.17
C ASP A 90 14.92 -9.92 22.65
N ALA A 91 13.85 -10.04 21.87
CA ALA A 91 13.51 -11.31 21.22
C ALA A 91 14.42 -11.54 20.01
N THR A 92 14.60 -12.81 19.63
CA THR A 92 15.33 -13.14 18.41
C THR A 92 14.64 -12.47 17.21
N PRO A 93 15.35 -11.59 16.47
CA PRO A 93 14.74 -10.84 15.38
C PRO A 93 14.42 -11.78 14.22
N PRO A 94 13.20 -11.74 13.66
CA PRO A 94 12.87 -12.51 12.46
C PRO A 94 13.70 -12.01 11.27
N PRO A 95 14.34 -12.91 10.49
CA PRO A 95 15.25 -12.50 9.41
C PRO A 95 14.55 -11.83 8.21
N ASN A 96 13.23 -12.03 8.10
CA ASN A 96 12.39 -11.55 7.01
C ASN A 96 11.49 -10.37 7.43
N ALA A 97 11.78 -9.69 8.54
CA ALA A 97 11.02 -8.51 8.94
C ALA A 97 11.93 -7.39 9.47
N ALA A 98 11.43 -6.16 9.38
CA ALA A 98 12.12 -4.95 9.79
C ALA A 98 11.17 -3.98 10.53
N THR A 99 11.72 -3.09 11.35
CA THR A 99 10.96 -2.17 12.21
C THR A 99 10.21 -1.13 11.36
N ALA A 100 8.90 -1.05 11.50
CA ALA A 100 8.11 0.03 10.92
C ALA A 100 7.88 1.16 11.93
N LEU A 101 7.52 0.83 13.17
CA LEU A 101 7.25 1.77 14.25
C LEU A 101 7.74 1.20 15.59
N ILE A 102 8.20 2.06 16.48
CA ILE A 102 8.32 1.74 17.90
C ILE A 102 7.00 2.10 18.56
N LEU A 103 6.37 1.14 19.24
CA LEU A 103 5.07 1.31 19.88
C LEU A 103 5.20 1.87 21.29
N GLU A 104 6.22 1.43 22.03
CA GLU A 104 6.56 1.92 23.36
C GLU A 104 7.95 1.45 23.81
N HIS A 105 8.54 2.19 24.77
CA HIS A 105 9.66 1.71 25.57
C HIS A 105 9.15 1.07 26.87
N GLN A 106 9.74 -0.08 27.19
CA GLN A 106 9.53 -0.80 28.42
C GLN A 106 10.82 -0.78 29.24
N ILE A 107 10.71 -0.64 30.55
CA ILE A 107 11.86 -0.63 31.45
C ILE A 107 11.76 -1.80 32.42
N LEU A 108 12.91 -2.38 32.78
CA LEU A 108 12.98 -3.34 33.87
C LEU A 108 13.02 -2.56 35.19
N VAL A 109 12.08 -2.87 36.08
CA VAL A 109 11.98 -2.25 37.39
C VAL A 109 12.14 -3.34 38.44
N VAL A 110 13.24 -3.30 39.17
CA VAL A 110 13.54 -4.23 40.26
C VAL A 110 13.36 -3.49 41.58
N VAL A 111 12.44 -3.96 42.41
CA VAL A 111 12.03 -3.26 43.63
C VAL A 111 12.00 -4.22 44.80
N ALA A 112 12.66 -3.85 45.88
CA ALA A 112 12.62 -4.59 47.13
C ALA A 112 11.69 -3.88 48.13
N PRO A 113 10.77 -4.60 48.80
CA PRO A 113 9.97 -4.03 49.88
C PRO A 113 10.87 -3.61 51.04
N ARG A 114 10.38 -2.67 51.85
CA ARG A 114 11.09 -2.19 53.04
C ARG A 114 11.37 -3.37 53.98
N GLY A 115 12.63 -3.50 54.44
CA GLY A 115 13.02 -4.52 55.42
C GLY A 115 13.38 -5.89 54.83
N SER A 116 13.36 -6.06 53.50
CA SER A 116 13.85 -7.27 52.80
C SER A 116 15.36 -7.52 52.95
N GLY A 117 16.13 -6.49 53.30
CA GLY A 117 17.59 -6.54 53.40
C GLY A 117 18.28 -6.68 52.04
N VAL A 118 17.57 -6.44 50.94
CA VAL A 118 18.10 -6.45 49.57
C VAL A 118 18.44 -5.02 49.17
N ALA A 119 19.71 -4.76 48.83
CA ALA A 119 20.19 -3.42 48.46
C ALA A 119 20.73 -3.36 47.02
N SER A 120 21.07 -4.51 46.44
CA SER A 120 21.58 -4.63 45.08
C SER A 120 20.98 -5.85 44.35
N VAL A 121 21.10 -5.88 43.02
CA VAL A 121 20.66 -7.02 42.20
C VAL A 121 21.44 -8.31 42.54
N ALA A 122 22.70 -8.20 42.98
CA ALA A 122 23.50 -9.34 43.42
C ALA A 122 22.95 -10.01 44.69
N ASP A 123 22.25 -9.25 45.55
CA ASP A 123 21.66 -9.76 46.79
C ASP A 123 20.40 -10.62 46.54
N LEU A 124 19.92 -10.71 45.29
CA LEU A 124 18.76 -11.53 44.92
C LEU A 124 19.03 -13.03 44.96
N ASN A 125 20.30 -13.45 45.03
CA ASN A 125 20.66 -14.85 45.13
C ASN A 125 20.10 -15.47 46.43
N GLY A 126 19.26 -16.51 46.28
CA GLY A 126 18.59 -17.18 47.39
C GLY A 126 17.43 -16.39 48.02
N LYS A 127 16.98 -15.31 47.38
CA LYS A 127 15.82 -14.50 47.81
C LYS A 127 14.54 -14.96 47.10
N ARG A 128 13.40 -14.65 47.71
CA ARG A 128 12.07 -14.91 47.12
C ARG A 128 11.71 -13.78 46.17
N VAL A 129 12.15 -13.90 44.93
CA VAL A 129 11.83 -12.95 43.87
C VAL A 129 10.50 -13.33 43.23
N VAL A 130 9.67 -12.33 42.91
CA VAL A 130 8.42 -12.49 42.16
C VAL A 130 8.47 -11.63 40.90
N SER A 131 8.05 -12.20 39.77
CA SER A 131 7.89 -11.45 38.51
C SER A 131 6.42 -11.11 38.34
N VAL A 132 6.11 -9.90 37.89
CA VAL A 132 4.74 -9.43 37.66
C VAL A 132 4.57 -9.13 36.18
N ALA A 133 3.51 -9.67 35.58
CA ALA A 133 3.10 -9.32 34.23
C ALA A 133 2.52 -7.91 34.26
N VAL A 134 3.22 -6.97 33.63
CA VAL A 134 2.70 -5.61 33.43
C VAL A 134 1.81 -5.56 32.18
N GLU A 135 2.02 -6.49 31.23
CA GLU A 135 1.15 -6.74 30.08
C GLU A 135 0.71 -8.20 29.97
N ALA A 136 -0.54 -8.44 29.55
CA ALA A 136 -1.01 -9.78 29.26
C ALA A 136 -0.36 -10.32 27.96
N GLY A 137 0.17 -11.54 28.02
CA GLY A 137 0.95 -12.15 26.94
C GLY A 137 2.47 -11.96 27.05
N ASP A 138 2.94 -11.26 28.09
CA ASP A 138 4.36 -11.14 28.45
C ASP A 138 4.84 -12.34 29.29
N GLU A 139 4.74 -13.56 28.74
CA GLU A 139 5.45 -14.73 29.28
C GLU A 139 6.94 -14.72 28.90
N GLY A 140 7.43 -13.59 28.36
CA GLY A 140 8.57 -13.55 27.45
C GLY A 140 9.82 -12.84 27.96
N ALA A 141 9.83 -12.24 29.15
CA ALA A 141 11.04 -11.56 29.68
C ALA A 141 12.25 -12.50 29.93
N GLY A 142 12.12 -13.80 29.66
CA GLY A 142 13.16 -14.80 29.92
C GLY A 142 14.55 -14.42 29.41
N ALA A 143 14.67 -13.97 28.16
CA ALA A 143 15.97 -13.61 27.58
C ALA A 143 16.61 -12.41 28.31
N LEU A 144 15.84 -11.37 28.59
CA LEU A 144 16.26 -10.22 29.37
C LEU A 144 16.66 -10.60 30.79
N LEU A 145 15.87 -11.46 31.46
CA LEU A 145 16.17 -11.95 32.80
C LEU A 145 17.42 -12.85 32.80
N ASP A 146 17.62 -13.67 31.77
CA ASP A 146 18.82 -14.48 31.57
C ASP A 146 20.06 -13.58 31.43
N ALA A 147 19.94 -12.46 30.69
CA ALA A 147 21.00 -11.48 30.53
C ALA A 147 21.38 -10.82 31.87
N VAL A 148 20.39 -10.46 32.68
CA VAL A 148 20.62 -9.93 34.04
C VAL A 148 21.29 -10.97 34.93
N GLU A 149 20.81 -12.22 34.93
CA GLU A 149 21.42 -13.28 35.73
C GLU A 149 22.88 -13.54 35.35
N GLN A 150 23.18 -13.56 34.05
CA GLN A 150 24.56 -13.70 33.56
C GLN A 150 25.45 -12.53 33.96
N GLN A 151 24.94 -11.29 33.85
CA GLN A 151 25.72 -10.09 34.18
C GLN A 151 26.08 -10.03 35.66
N PHE A 152 25.14 -10.38 36.55
CA PHE A 152 25.36 -10.34 38.01
C PHE A 152 25.81 -11.69 38.60
N ALA A 153 26.15 -12.67 37.75
CA ALA A 153 26.55 -14.02 38.16
C ALA A 153 25.54 -14.71 39.11
N LEU A 154 24.26 -14.46 38.90
CA LEU A 154 23.18 -15.14 39.62
C LEU A 154 23.00 -16.57 39.08
N PRO A 155 22.62 -17.55 39.92
CA PRO A 155 22.24 -18.86 39.44
C PRO A 155 21.10 -18.79 38.43
N ALA A 156 21.14 -19.66 37.42
CA ALA A 156 20.05 -19.75 36.45
C ALA A 156 18.72 -20.01 37.17
N GLN A 157 17.65 -19.36 36.72
CA GLN A 157 16.30 -19.48 37.31
C GLN A 157 16.08 -18.76 38.65
N THR A 158 16.99 -17.88 39.06
CA THR A 158 16.81 -17.02 40.25
C THR A 158 15.64 -16.04 40.09
N LEU A 159 15.53 -15.41 38.92
CA LEU A 159 14.45 -14.49 38.59
C LEU A 159 13.24 -15.28 38.04
N PRO A 160 12.06 -15.28 38.65
CA PRO A 160 10.96 -16.09 38.12
C PRO A 160 10.55 -15.64 36.70
N ARG A 161 10.42 -16.61 35.79
CA ARG A 161 9.91 -16.38 34.42
C ARG A 161 8.38 -16.42 34.35
N LYS A 162 7.75 -17.03 35.37
CA LYS A 162 6.30 -17.03 35.52
C LYS A 162 5.87 -15.79 36.26
N THR A 163 4.98 -15.06 35.62
CA THR A 163 4.39 -13.85 36.15
C THR A 163 3.25 -14.18 37.11
N VAL A 164 3.15 -13.42 38.18
CA VAL A 164 2.07 -13.47 39.16
C VAL A 164 1.10 -12.34 38.89
N GLU A 165 -0.20 -12.56 39.11
CA GLU A 165 -1.19 -11.50 38.98
C GLU A 165 -1.03 -10.43 40.09
N PRO A 166 -1.34 -9.16 39.81
CA PRO A 166 -1.24 -8.08 40.81
C PRO A 166 -2.03 -8.32 42.10
N ALA A 167 -3.11 -9.10 42.06
CA ALA A 167 -3.90 -9.45 43.24
C ALA A 167 -3.13 -10.38 44.19
N GLU A 168 -2.52 -11.45 43.65
CA GLU A 168 -1.70 -12.39 44.42
C GLU A 168 -0.43 -11.73 44.96
N LEU A 169 0.11 -10.74 44.23
CA LEU A 169 1.24 -9.93 44.70
C LEU A 169 0.94 -9.26 46.06
N SER A 170 -0.22 -8.64 46.21
CA SER A 170 -0.58 -7.91 47.43
C SER A 170 -0.69 -8.84 48.64
N ASP A 171 -1.30 -10.01 48.46
CA ASP A 171 -1.48 -11.00 49.52
C ASP A 171 -0.14 -11.61 49.98
N ARG A 172 0.78 -11.87 49.04
CA ARG A 172 2.11 -12.40 49.32
C ARG A 172 3.05 -11.35 49.93
N LEU A 173 2.92 -10.09 49.53
CA LEU A 173 3.63 -8.97 50.16
C LEU A 173 3.24 -8.83 51.64
N ALA A 174 1.94 -8.84 51.95
CA ALA A 174 1.45 -8.72 53.33
C ALA A 174 1.90 -9.87 54.24
N LYS A 175 2.13 -11.06 53.69
CA LYS A 175 2.67 -12.23 54.42
C LYS A 175 4.19 -12.20 54.58
N GLY A 176 4.89 -11.22 54.00
CA GLY A 176 6.34 -11.18 53.98
C GLY A 176 6.94 -12.35 53.20
N GLU A 177 6.26 -12.83 52.16
CA GLU A 177 6.68 -13.94 51.30
C GLU A 177 7.53 -13.51 50.10
N ILE A 178 7.77 -12.21 49.95
CA ILE A 178 8.46 -11.61 48.81
C ILE A 178 9.61 -10.73 49.31
N ASP A 179 10.80 -10.97 48.77
CA ASP A 179 12.00 -10.21 49.08
C ASP A 179 12.36 -9.22 47.96
N ALA A 180 11.89 -9.46 46.73
CA ALA A 180 12.00 -8.53 45.62
C ALA A 180 10.92 -8.79 44.55
N VAL A 181 10.56 -7.74 43.83
CA VAL A 181 9.63 -7.76 42.70
C VAL A 181 10.37 -7.29 41.46
N VAL A 182 10.21 -8.04 40.38
CA VAL A 182 10.71 -7.70 39.04
C VAL A 182 9.51 -7.45 38.14
N ALA A 183 9.43 -6.26 37.56
CA ALA A 183 8.38 -5.88 36.64
C ALA A 183 9.01 -5.32 35.36
N LEU A 184 8.59 -5.80 34.21
CA LEU A 184 8.99 -5.28 32.90
C LEU A 184 7.78 -4.62 32.25
N GLY A 185 7.91 -3.36 31.83
CA GLY A 185 6.84 -2.67 31.13
C GLY A 185 7.03 -1.16 31.15
N ARG A 186 6.08 -0.43 30.58
CA ARG A 186 6.12 1.04 30.55
C ARG A 186 5.93 1.61 31.96
N PHE A 187 6.76 2.59 32.33
CA PHE A 187 6.82 3.12 33.70
C PHE A 187 5.54 3.85 34.13
N ASP A 188 4.84 4.49 33.20
CA ASP A 188 3.60 5.22 33.44
C ASP A 188 2.34 4.34 33.28
N SER A 189 2.51 3.03 33.02
CA SER A 189 1.39 2.12 32.85
C SER A 189 0.59 1.97 34.15
N PRO A 190 -0.74 1.81 34.07
CA PRO A 190 -1.58 1.59 35.24
C PRO A 190 -1.14 0.37 36.07
N HIS A 191 -0.64 -0.68 35.41
CA HIS A 191 -0.17 -1.91 36.03
C HIS A 191 1.15 -1.70 36.80
N MET A 192 2.15 -1.03 36.21
CA MET A 192 3.40 -0.70 36.90
C MET A 192 3.14 0.19 38.13
N LEU A 193 2.29 1.20 37.99
CA LEU A 193 1.89 2.07 39.10
C LEU A 193 1.20 1.30 40.23
N GLN A 194 0.40 0.28 39.93
CA GLN A 194 -0.22 -0.58 40.94
C GLN A 194 0.82 -1.41 41.71
N VAL A 195 1.79 -2.00 41.01
CA VAL A 195 2.89 -2.78 41.62
C VAL A 195 3.69 -1.91 42.59
N VAL A 196 4.14 -0.74 42.14
CA VAL A 196 4.94 0.17 42.99
C VAL A 196 4.12 0.68 44.17
N ARG A 197 2.83 0.98 43.98
CA ARG A 197 1.95 1.41 45.08
C ARG A 197 1.68 0.30 46.09
N ALA A 198 1.57 -0.95 45.65
CA ALA A 198 1.42 -2.09 46.55
C ALA A 198 2.63 -2.23 47.47
N LEU A 199 3.84 -2.11 46.90
CA LEU A 199 5.10 -2.11 47.66
C LEU A 199 5.22 -0.89 48.59
N ALA A 200 4.80 0.29 48.13
CA ALA A 200 4.85 1.52 48.91
C ALA A 200 3.92 1.54 50.13
N ARG A 201 2.89 0.69 50.17
CA ARG A 201 1.99 0.53 51.34
C ARG A 201 2.71 -0.11 52.53
N GLU A 202 3.68 -0.98 52.27
CA GLU A 202 4.52 -1.63 53.30
C GLU A 202 5.66 -0.70 53.79
N GLY A 203 5.78 0.48 53.20
CA GLY A 203 6.81 1.49 53.49
C GLY A 203 7.58 1.88 52.22
N VAL A 204 8.52 2.83 52.35
CA VAL A 204 9.32 3.30 51.21
C VAL A 204 10.13 2.13 50.64
N PRO A 205 9.86 1.68 49.40
CA PRO A 205 10.57 0.56 48.80
C PRO A 205 11.95 0.99 48.30
N SER A 206 12.85 0.02 48.16
CA SER A 206 14.19 0.23 47.57
C SER A 206 14.17 -0.17 46.10
N PHE A 207 14.57 0.73 45.22
CA PHE A 207 14.72 0.46 43.80
C PHE A 207 16.16 0.01 43.55
N LEU A 208 16.34 -1.16 42.95
CA LEU A 208 17.66 -1.74 42.72
C LEU A 208 18.17 -1.30 41.35
N ALA A 209 19.34 -0.66 41.32
CA ALA A 209 19.98 -0.24 40.08
C ALA A 209 20.62 -1.42 39.35
N ILE A 210 20.54 -1.40 38.02
CA ILE A 210 21.35 -2.24 37.13
C ILE A 210 22.49 -1.35 36.62
N GLY A 211 23.53 -1.19 37.45
CA GLY A 211 24.64 -0.27 37.17
C GLY A 211 25.44 -0.61 35.89
N ASP A 212 25.38 -1.87 35.44
CA ASP A 212 26.05 -2.33 34.23
C ASP A 212 25.17 -2.19 32.96
N ALA A 213 24.07 -1.44 33.02
CA ALA A 213 23.10 -1.33 31.92
C ALA A 213 23.75 -0.97 30.57
N ALA A 214 24.70 -0.03 30.55
CA ALA A 214 25.43 0.36 29.34
C ALA A 214 26.30 -0.77 28.76
N ALA A 215 26.92 -1.59 29.63
CA ALA A 215 27.68 -2.75 29.19
C ALA A 215 26.77 -3.85 28.64
N MET A 216 25.59 -4.05 29.27
CA MET A 216 24.58 -5.00 28.81
C MET A 216 24.03 -4.61 27.43
N ALA A 217 23.64 -3.35 27.23
CA ALA A 217 23.16 -2.82 25.94
C ALA A 217 24.20 -2.94 24.81
N LYS A 218 25.49 -2.86 25.16
CA LYS A 218 26.57 -3.07 24.19
C LYS A 218 26.75 -4.54 23.79
N LYS A 219 26.43 -5.47 24.69
CA LYS A 219 26.54 -6.92 24.46
C LYS A 219 25.32 -7.46 23.73
N ASP A 220 24.14 -7.01 24.11
CA ASP A 220 22.86 -7.35 23.51
C ASP A 220 22.22 -6.08 22.95
N ARG A 221 22.22 -5.98 21.62
CA ARG A 221 21.68 -4.82 20.90
C ARG A 221 20.17 -4.66 21.06
N GLY A 222 19.48 -5.69 21.55
CA GLY A 222 18.05 -5.62 21.86
C GLY A 222 17.75 -4.87 23.16
N LEU A 223 18.76 -4.60 23.98
CA LEU A 223 18.65 -3.89 25.25
C LEU A 223 19.08 -2.43 25.10
N GLU A 224 18.35 -1.55 25.79
CA GLU A 224 18.66 -0.12 25.89
C GLU A 224 19.13 0.20 27.32
N ALA A 225 20.21 0.95 27.45
CA ALA A 225 20.62 1.49 28.73
C ALA A 225 19.80 2.74 29.03
N THR A 226 19.11 2.76 30.17
CA THR A 226 18.19 3.85 30.52
C THR A 226 18.22 4.13 32.02
N ALA A 227 17.56 5.20 32.44
CA ALA A 227 17.47 5.58 33.85
C ALA A 227 16.01 5.84 34.24
N LEU A 228 15.59 5.18 35.31
CA LEU A 228 14.32 5.48 35.97
C LEU A 228 14.49 6.77 36.79
N LEU A 229 13.88 7.85 36.33
CA LEU A 229 14.05 9.17 36.92
C LEU A 229 13.42 9.27 38.32
N ARG A 230 14.02 10.11 39.18
CA ARG A 230 13.47 10.48 40.49
C ARG A 230 12.01 10.91 40.36
N GLY A 231 11.15 10.29 41.17
CA GLY A 231 9.73 10.64 41.23
C GLY A 231 8.89 10.17 40.03
N ALA A 232 9.41 9.29 39.17
CA ALA A 232 8.67 8.73 38.04
C ALA A 232 7.31 8.12 38.42
N PHE A 233 7.18 7.57 39.63
CA PHE A 233 5.93 6.97 40.13
C PHE A 233 5.13 7.90 41.07
N GLY A 234 5.61 9.14 41.27
CA GLY A 234 5.04 10.10 42.21
C GLY A 234 5.24 9.70 43.68
N GLY A 235 4.41 10.26 44.57
CA GLY A 235 4.42 9.98 46.00
C GLY A 235 5.11 11.07 46.86
N GLY A 236 4.80 11.04 48.16
CA GLY A 236 5.49 11.82 49.19
C GLY A 236 6.01 10.86 50.27
N PRO A 237 7.30 10.47 50.27
CA PRO A 237 8.41 10.96 49.43
C PRO A 237 8.37 10.49 47.97
N SER A 238 9.16 11.13 47.10
CA SER A 238 9.28 10.78 45.67
C SER A 238 9.74 9.33 45.47
N LEU A 239 9.10 8.61 44.55
CA LEU A 239 9.46 7.24 44.19
C LEU A 239 9.86 7.16 42.70
N PRO A 240 11.08 6.71 42.36
CA PRO A 240 12.22 6.49 43.26
C PRO A 240 12.74 7.81 43.90
N PRO A 241 13.51 7.73 45.01
CA PRO A 241 14.06 8.90 45.70
C PRO A 241 15.18 9.61 44.90
N GLU A 242 15.83 8.89 43.99
CA GLU A 242 16.89 9.34 43.09
C GLU A 242 16.77 8.66 41.73
N ASN A 243 17.61 9.04 40.76
CA ASN A 243 17.65 8.35 39.48
C ASN A 243 18.27 6.96 39.66
N VAL A 244 17.65 5.95 39.07
CA VAL A 244 18.08 4.56 39.17
C VAL A 244 18.39 4.04 37.78
N ASP A 245 19.65 3.71 37.52
CA ASP A 245 20.08 3.14 36.25
C ASP A 245 19.44 1.76 36.07
N THR A 246 18.92 1.50 34.87
CA THR A 246 18.27 0.23 34.53
C THR A 246 18.42 -0.09 33.04
N ILE A 247 17.96 -1.26 32.65
CA ILE A 247 17.84 -1.65 31.24
C ILE A 247 16.38 -1.52 30.78
N GLY A 248 16.21 -1.22 29.50
CA GLY A 248 14.94 -1.18 28.81
C GLY A 248 14.97 -1.99 27.52
N VAL A 249 13.80 -2.14 26.94
CA VAL A 249 13.54 -2.77 25.65
C VAL A 249 12.43 -2.01 24.95
N THR A 250 12.37 -2.09 23.63
CA THR A 250 11.31 -1.48 22.84
C THR A 250 10.34 -2.53 22.33
N LEU A 251 9.06 -2.21 22.39
CA LEU A 251 8.01 -2.95 21.71
C LEU A 251 7.84 -2.35 20.32
N ARG A 252 8.01 -3.16 19.28
CA ARG A 252 8.11 -2.71 17.89
C ARG A 252 7.04 -3.36 17.04
N LEU A 253 6.44 -2.57 16.16
CA LEU A 253 5.66 -3.07 15.05
C LEU A 253 6.62 -3.33 13.89
N VAL A 254 6.84 -4.60 13.57
CA VAL A 254 7.65 -5.01 12.42
C VAL A 254 6.77 -5.33 11.23
N ALA A 255 7.31 -5.07 10.05
CA ALA A 255 6.72 -5.40 8.75
C ALA A 255 7.57 -6.42 8.01
N SER A 256 6.91 -7.31 7.28
CA SER A 256 7.59 -8.26 6.39
C SER A 256 8.40 -7.49 5.35
N ASN A 257 9.63 -7.94 5.08
CA ASN A 257 10.50 -7.37 4.04
C ASN A 257 9.92 -7.55 2.62
N ASP A 258 8.96 -8.47 2.45
CA ASP A 258 8.24 -8.66 1.18
C ASP A 258 7.12 -7.62 0.98
N LEU A 259 6.76 -6.87 2.03
CA LEU A 259 5.74 -5.83 1.95
C LEU A 259 6.28 -4.61 1.20
N ALA A 260 5.50 -4.06 0.28
CA ALA A 260 5.94 -2.93 -0.52
C ALA A 260 6.28 -1.72 0.36
N ASN A 261 7.42 -1.07 0.10
CA ASN A 261 7.90 0.11 0.83
C ASN A 261 6.83 1.20 0.95
N THR A 262 6.07 1.45 -0.11
CA THR A 262 4.98 2.44 -0.12
C THR A 262 3.87 2.12 0.89
N VAL A 263 3.55 0.83 1.07
CA VAL A 263 2.52 0.40 2.03
C VAL A 263 3.02 0.59 3.46
N VAL A 264 4.29 0.32 3.73
CA VAL A 264 4.88 0.55 5.07
C VAL A 264 5.04 2.04 5.36
N GLY A 265 5.50 2.84 4.41
CA GLY A 265 5.57 4.30 4.56
C GLY A 265 4.19 4.91 4.82
N GLU A 266 3.18 4.49 4.07
CA GLU A 266 1.80 4.92 4.29
C GLU A 266 1.28 4.47 5.67
N LEU A 267 1.59 3.24 6.11
CA LEU A 267 1.26 2.75 7.45
C LEU A 267 1.83 3.66 8.54
N VAL A 268 3.11 4.03 8.43
CA VAL A 268 3.79 4.94 9.37
C VAL A 268 3.10 6.30 9.37
N ARG A 269 2.91 6.90 8.18
CA ARG A 269 2.23 8.18 7.99
C ARG A 269 0.84 8.20 8.63
N GLN A 270 0.01 7.23 8.31
CA GLN A 270 -1.38 7.15 8.79
C GLN A 270 -1.43 6.90 10.30
N THR A 271 -0.56 6.04 10.83
CA THR A 271 -0.49 5.79 12.27
C THR A 271 -0.11 7.05 13.04
N LEU A 272 0.90 7.80 12.58
CA LEU A 272 1.32 9.05 13.21
C LEU A 272 0.29 10.16 13.07
N ALA A 273 -0.36 10.28 11.90
CA ALA A 273 -1.42 11.26 11.67
C ALA A 273 -2.62 11.07 12.60
N HIS A 274 -2.98 9.82 12.91
CA HIS A 274 -4.11 9.49 13.77
C HIS A 274 -3.73 9.30 15.24
N ARG A 275 -2.44 9.43 15.59
CA ARG A 275 -1.89 9.14 16.93
C ARG A 275 -2.68 9.82 18.05
N ALA A 276 -2.99 11.11 17.90
CA ALA A 276 -3.72 11.87 18.91
C ALA A 276 -5.18 11.40 19.09
N ALA A 277 -5.86 11.05 17.99
CA ALA A 277 -7.22 10.52 18.03
C ALA A 277 -7.26 9.13 18.69
N VAL A 278 -6.30 8.27 18.35
CA VAL A 278 -6.15 6.94 18.94
C VAL A 278 -5.80 7.04 20.44
N ALA A 279 -4.95 8.01 20.83
CA ALA A 279 -4.57 8.23 22.23
C ALA A 279 -5.75 8.50 23.17
N ALA A 280 -6.85 9.05 22.65
CA ALA A 280 -8.08 9.24 23.41
C ALA A 280 -8.75 7.91 23.81
N LYS A 281 -8.53 6.84 23.04
CA LYS A 281 -9.07 5.49 23.29
C LYS A 281 -8.04 4.56 23.94
N ALA A 282 -6.79 4.64 23.50
CA ALA A 282 -5.68 3.83 23.97
C ALA A 282 -4.47 4.74 24.24
N ARG A 283 -4.23 5.09 25.51
CA ARG A 283 -3.19 6.06 25.91
C ARG A 283 -1.77 5.69 25.45
N VAL A 284 -1.48 4.40 25.32
CA VAL A 284 -0.22 3.87 24.80
C VAL A 284 0.12 4.43 23.41
N ALA A 285 -0.86 4.91 22.64
CA ALA A 285 -0.60 5.57 21.36
C ALA A 285 0.30 6.81 21.47
N ASN A 286 0.33 7.49 22.62
CA ASN A 286 1.25 8.62 22.84
C ASN A 286 2.72 8.20 22.91
N ALA A 287 3.00 6.92 23.16
CA ALA A 287 4.35 6.36 23.17
C ALA A 287 4.83 5.92 21.79
N ILE A 288 3.98 6.00 20.75
CA ILE A 288 4.38 5.66 19.39
C ILE A 288 5.38 6.69 18.88
N GLU A 289 6.49 6.18 18.36
CA GLU A 289 7.57 6.93 17.76
C GLU A 289 8.12 6.24 16.50
N THR A 290 8.89 7.00 15.73
CA THR A 290 9.62 6.50 14.57
C THR A 290 10.93 5.85 15.04
N PRO A 291 11.32 4.69 14.48
CA PRO A 291 12.65 4.11 14.74
C PRO A 291 13.76 5.01 14.18
N GLU A 292 14.99 4.81 14.63
CA GLU A 292 16.14 5.51 14.03
C GLU A 292 16.49 4.86 12.69
N THR A 293 17.00 5.64 11.74
CA THR A 293 17.38 5.13 10.41
C THR A 293 18.83 4.62 10.36
N ASP A 294 19.55 4.70 11.49
CA ASP A 294 20.92 4.23 11.61
C ASP A 294 21.05 2.71 11.54
N LYS A 295 22.14 2.22 10.93
CA LYS A 295 22.36 0.81 10.60
C LYS A 295 22.79 -0.07 11.79
N ASP A 296 22.87 0.49 12.99
CA ASP A 296 23.48 -0.17 14.15
C ASP A 296 22.48 -0.80 15.14
N GLU A 297 21.16 -0.72 14.87
CA GLU A 297 20.12 -1.32 15.71
C GLU A 297 20.03 -2.87 15.60
N ALA A 298 19.51 -3.53 16.65
CA ALA A 298 19.22 -4.97 16.63
C ALA A 298 18.17 -5.38 15.60
N LEU A 299 17.20 -4.49 15.35
CA LEU A 299 16.12 -4.68 14.40
C LEU A 299 16.17 -3.53 13.40
N PRO A 300 16.66 -3.76 12.17
CA PRO A 300 16.84 -2.68 11.20
C PRO A 300 15.49 -2.04 10.87
N THR A 301 15.53 -0.76 10.51
CA THR A 301 14.35 -0.02 10.07
C THR A 301 13.93 -0.47 8.68
N HIS A 302 12.64 -0.69 8.48
CA HIS A 302 12.07 -1.10 7.20
C HIS A 302 12.29 0.01 6.17
N PRO A 303 12.74 -0.28 4.93
CA PRO A 303 13.05 0.75 3.94
C PRO A 303 11.90 1.71 3.67
N GLY A 304 10.65 1.22 3.67
CA GLY A 304 9.46 2.07 3.58
C GLY A 304 9.24 3.02 4.76
N ALA A 305 9.61 2.62 5.98
CA ALA A 305 9.56 3.51 7.15
C ALA A 305 10.70 4.53 7.11
N ALA A 306 11.91 4.09 6.73
CA ALA A 306 13.06 4.98 6.54
C ALA A 306 12.77 6.06 5.48
N ALA A 307 12.18 5.68 4.33
CA ALA A 307 11.81 6.64 3.28
C ALA A 307 10.83 7.73 3.77
N PHE A 308 9.90 7.40 4.67
CA PHE A 308 9.02 8.39 5.31
C PHE A 308 9.78 9.30 6.28
N ILE A 309 10.72 8.74 7.06
CA ILE A 309 11.48 9.47 8.08
C ILE A 309 12.48 10.44 7.44
N ASP A 310 13.18 9.98 6.40
CA ASP A 310 14.22 10.73 5.69
C ASP A 310 13.63 11.71 4.64
N ASP A 311 12.28 11.78 4.52
CA ASP A 311 11.55 12.55 3.49
C ASP A 311 11.95 12.18 2.04
N GLU A 312 12.42 10.94 1.85
CA GLU A 312 12.83 10.36 0.55
C GLU A 312 11.70 9.56 -0.11
N GLU A 313 10.44 9.95 0.09
CA GLU A 313 9.31 9.27 -0.55
C GLU A 313 9.32 9.48 -2.08
N GLU A 314 9.32 8.37 -2.83
CA GLU A 314 9.16 8.41 -4.28
C GLU A 314 7.85 9.12 -4.65
N SER A 315 7.94 10.17 -5.49
CA SER A 315 6.75 10.84 -5.99
C SER A 315 5.92 9.89 -6.87
N PHE A 316 4.60 10.12 -6.97
CA PHE A 316 3.70 9.33 -7.82
C PHE A 316 4.24 9.19 -9.27
N LEU A 317 4.83 10.26 -9.82
CA LEU A 317 5.38 10.20 -11.17
C LEU A 317 6.65 9.38 -11.26
N ASP A 318 7.52 9.40 -10.25
CA ASP A 318 8.73 8.57 -10.25
C ASP A 318 8.37 7.09 -10.18
N ARG A 319 7.45 6.74 -9.25
CA ARG A 319 6.97 5.38 -9.01
C ARG A 319 6.30 4.75 -10.23
N TYR A 320 5.40 5.49 -10.88
CA TYR A 320 4.60 4.98 -11.99
C TYR A 320 5.12 5.42 -13.36
N SER A 321 6.30 6.06 -13.44
CA SER A 321 6.89 6.54 -14.69
C SER A 321 6.89 5.45 -15.76
N ASP A 322 7.44 4.27 -15.46
CA ASP A 322 7.49 3.14 -16.38
C ASP A 322 6.10 2.68 -16.84
N ALA A 323 5.13 2.59 -15.93
CA ALA A 323 3.76 2.20 -16.26
C ALA A 323 3.05 3.27 -17.11
N ILE A 324 3.27 4.55 -16.83
CA ILE A 324 2.73 5.68 -17.59
C ILE A 324 3.35 5.69 -18.99
N TYR A 325 4.67 5.50 -19.12
CA TYR A 325 5.35 5.41 -20.42
C TYR A 325 4.88 4.20 -21.22
N LEU A 326 4.76 3.02 -20.59
CA LEU A 326 4.19 1.83 -21.23
C LEU A 326 2.75 2.04 -21.67
N GLY A 327 1.93 2.70 -20.84
CA GLY A 327 0.56 3.08 -21.18
C GLY A 327 0.51 4.02 -22.38
N ALA A 328 1.34 5.07 -22.39
CA ALA A 328 1.44 6.03 -23.49
C ALA A 328 1.91 5.36 -24.80
N MET A 329 2.87 4.44 -24.71
CA MET A 329 3.32 3.63 -25.86
C MET A 329 2.20 2.73 -26.39
N ALA A 330 1.47 2.05 -25.52
CA ALA A 330 0.34 1.20 -25.90
C ALA A 330 -0.78 2.00 -26.58
N VAL A 331 -1.13 3.17 -26.03
CA VAL A 331 -2.12 4.08 -26.64
C VAL A 331 -1.66 4.55 -28.03
N SER A 332 -0.37 4.86 -28.19
CA SER A 332 0.21 5.30 -29.48
C SER A 332 0.17 4.21 -30.55
N LEU A 333 0.50 2.97 -30.17
CA LEU A 333 0.39 1.81 -31.06
C LEU A 333 -1.07 1.54 -31.46
N MET A 334 -2.00 1.62 -30.50
CA MET A 334 -3.43 1.46 -30.79
C MET A 334 -3.98 2.57 -31.69
N ALA A 335 -3.58 3.82 -31.46
CA ALA A 335 -3.95 4.94 -32.32
C ALA A 335 -3.46 4.74 -33.76
N SER A 336 -2.23 4.26 -33.93
CA SER A 336 -1.64 3.97 -35.25
C SER A 336 -2.38 2.84 -35.98
N LEU A 337 -2.71 1.74 -35.28
CA LEU A 337 -3.49 0.64 -35.84
C LEU A 337 -4.92 1.08 -36.19
N GLY A 338 -5.56 1.87 -35.33
CA GLY A 338 -6.89 2.45 -35.56
C GLY A 338 -6.91 3.35 -36.80
N ALA A 339 -5.94 4.27 -36.92
CA ALA A 339 -5.79 5.14 -38.07
C ALA A 339 -5.59 4.35 -39.37
N THR A 340 -4.79 3.29 -39.34
CA THR A 340 -4.53 2.42 -40.51
C THR A 340 -5.77 1.64 -40.96
N LEU A 341 -6.59 1.19 -40.00
CA LEU A 341 -7.86 0.50 -40.32
C LEU A 341 -8.90 1.47 -40.89
N LEU A 342 -8.97 2.69 -40.36
CA LEU A 342 -9.86 3.73 -40.88
C LEU A 342 -9.43 4.16 -42.30
N SER A 343 -8.15 4.44 -42.52
CA SER A 343 -7.63 4.91 -43.82
C SER A 343 -7.86 3.92 -44.96
N ARG A 344 -7.69 2.61 -44.71
CA ARG A 344 -7.97 1.56 -45.72
C ARG A 344 -9.41 1.56 -46.21
N THR A 345 -10.37 1.99 -45.38
CA THR A 345 -11.77 2.06 -45.79
C THR A 345 -12.13 3.33 -46.55
N THR A 346 -11.35 4.39 -46.38
CA THR A 346 -11.51 5.66 -47.10
C THR A 346 -10.86 5.60 -48.47
N VAL A 347 -9.64 5.04 -48.58
CA VAL A 347 -8.88 4.94 -49.85
C VAL A 347 -9.64 4.14 -50.93
N ARG A 348 -10.30 3.03 -50.57
CA ARG A 348 -11.13 2.26 -51.51
C ARG A 348 -12.31 3.06 -52.10
N GLY A 349 -12.79 4.09 -51.40
CA GLY A 349 -13.84 4.97 -51.92
C GLY A 349 -13.33 5.91 -53.00
N TYR A 350 -12.07 6.36 -52.90
CA TYR A 350 -11.43 7.24 -53.89
C TYR A 350 -11.14 6.50 -55.21
N GLU A 351 -10.56 5.30 -55.16
CA GLU A 351 -10.28 4.50 -56.38
C GLU A 351 -11.55 4.20 -57.21
N GLN A 352 -12.67 3.95 -56.52
CA GLN A 352 -13.94 3.65 -57.17
C GLN A 352 -14.56 4.91 -57.82
N PHE A 353 -14.32 6.10 -57.23
CA PHE A 353 -14.75 7.37 -57.80
C PHE A 353 -13.95 7.73 -59.07
N ASP A 354 -12.62 7.59 -59.03
CA ASP A 354 -11.76 7.91 -60.18
C ASP A 354 -12.13 7.06 -61.41
N HIS A 355 -12.42 5.76 -61.21
CA HIS A 355 -12.90 4.91 -62.30
C HIS A 355 -14.24 5.36 -62.91
N LEU A 356 -15.19 5.84 -62.11
CA LEU A 356 -16.47 6.34 -62.61
C LEU A 356 -16.30 7.65 -63.40
N LEU A 357 -15.40 8.53 -62.94
CA LEU A 357 -15.07 9.77 -63.63
C LEU A 357 -14.38 9.49 -64.97
N GLU A 358 -13.42 8.56 -65.00
CA GLU A 358 -12.75 8.11 -66.24
C GLU A 358 -13.74 7.54 -67.25
N GLN A 359 -14.71 6.72 -66.80
CA GLN A 359 -15.75 6.17 -67.67
C GLN A 359 -16.63 7.26 -68.28
N ALA A 360 -17.08 8.24 -67.48
CA ALA A 360 -17.89 9.35 -67.97
C ALA A 360 -17.13 10.23 -69.00
N LEU A 361 -15.85 10.51 -68.75
CA LEU A 361 -14.98 11.23 -69.69
C LEU A 361 -14.66 10.41 -70.95
N GLY A 362 -14.55 9.09 -70.82
CA GLY A 362 -14.42 8.17 -71.95
C GLY A 362 -15.64 8.26 -72.88
N ILE A 363 -16.85 8.23 -72.31
CA ILE A 363 -18.10 8.36 -73.07
C ILE A 363 -18.18 9.73 -73.77
N LEU A 364 -17.80 10.82 -73.11
CA LEU A 364 -17.71 12.15 -73.73
C LEU A 364 -16.83 12.12 -74.99
N LYS A 365 -15.65 11.48 -74.92
CA LYS A 365 -14.72 11.38 -76.05
C LYS A 365 -15.33 10.56 -77.19
N THR A 366 -15.85 9.37 -76.89
CA THR A 366 -16.46 8.48 -77.90
C THR A 366 -17.70 9.09 -78.54
N ALA A 367 -18.51 9.84 -77.78
CA ALA A 367 -19.71 10.51 -78.30
C ALA A 367 -19.38 11.56 -79.37
N ARG A 368 -18.23 12.26 -79.27
CA ARG A 368 -17.81 13.24 -80.29
C ARG A 368 -17.39 12.60 -81.61
N GLU A 369 -16.90 11.37 -81.57
CA GLU A 369 -16.37 10.64 -82.74
C GLU A 369 -17.41 9.72 -83.39
N ALA A 370 -18.53 9.43 -82.71
CA ALA A 370 -19.57 8.55 -83.20
C ALA A 370 -20.18 9.02 -84.54
N GLN A 371 -20.39 8.08 -85.46
CA GLN A 371 -20.97 8.35 -86.79
C GLN A 371 -22.35 7.71 -86.99
N ASP A 372 -22.79 6.89 -86.04
CA ASP A 372 -24.03 6.10 -86.12
C ASP A 372 -24.99 6.46 -84.96
N MET A 373 -26.29 6.47 -85.27
CA MET A 373 -27.37 6.74 -84.32
C MET A 373 -27.52 5.63 -83.28
N ASP A 374 -27.26 4.38 -83.65
CA ASP A 374 -27.33 3.25 -82.70
C ASP A 374 -26.15 3.27 -81.72
N ALA A 375 -24.97 3.67 -82.16
CA ALA A 375 -23.82 3.90 -81.28
C ALA A 375 -24.09 5.02 -80.25
N LEU A 376 -24.72 6.12 -80.67
CA LEU A 376 -25.10 7.21 -79.76
C LEU A 376 -26.17 6.78 -78.74
N ARG A 377 -27.11 5.90 -79.12
CA ARG A 377 -28.10 5.33 -78.18
C ARG A 377 -27.44 4.43 -77.14
N GLN A 378 -26.44 3.64 -77.52
CA GLN A 378 -25.70 2.80 -76.57
C GLN A 378 -24.91 3.63 -75.54
N LEU A 379 -24.28 4.73 -75.97
CA LEU A 379 -23.57 5.64 -75.06
C LEU A 379 -24.50 6.33 -74.05
N GLU A 380 -25.73 6.66 -74.46
CA GLU A 380 -26.75 7.26 -73.58
C GLU A 380 -27.18 6.27 -72.48
N LEU A 381 -27.39 5.00 -72.84
CA LEU A 381 -27.70 3.93 -71.88
C LEU A 381 -26.55 3.70 -70.88
N GLN A 382 -25.29 3.78 -71.33
CA GLN A 382 -24.12 3.66 -70.46
C GLN A 382 -24.02 4.80 -69.44
N ILE A 383 -24.35 6.03 -69.82
CA ILE A 383 -24.40 7.16 -68.87
C ILE A 383 -25.51 6.97 -67.83
N ASP A 384 -26.68 6.51 -68.28
CA ASP A 384 -27.82 6.26 -67.38
C ASP A 384 -27.54 5.12 -66.41
N GLU A 385 -26.78 4.10 -66.86
CA GLU A 385 -26.29 3.02 -66.00
C GLU A 385 -25.28 3.55 -64.96
N ILE A 386 -24.36 4.44 -65.34
CA ILE A 386 -23.44 5.09 -64.39
C ILE A 386 -24.24 5.86 -63.33
N LEU A 387 -25.20 6.71 -63.72
CA LEU A 387 -26.04 7.47 -62.79
C LEU A 387 -26.88 6.56 -61.89
N THR A 388 -27.47 5.51 -62.45
CA THR A 388 -28.28 4.55 -61.68
C THR A 388 -27.41 3.83 -60.68
N ASN A 389 -26.22 3.37 -61.07
CA ASN A 389 -25.28 2.71 -60.17
C ASN A 389 -24.78 3.66 -59.07
N THR A 390 -24.52 4.93 -59.38
CA THR A 390 -24.10 5.94 -58.38
C THR A 390 -25.22 6.32 -57.41
N LEU A 391 -26.48 6.40 -57.87
CA LEU A 391 -27.62 6.79 -57.04
C LEU A 391 -28.24 5.62 -56.26
N ALA A 392 -28.24 4.41 -56.83
CA ALA A 392 -28.81 3.21 -56.21
C ALA A 392 -27.86 2.54 -55.22
N SER A 393 -26.54 2.65 -55.43
CA SER A 393 -25.60 2.30 -54.38
C SER A 393 -25.64 3.41 -53.34
N GLY A 394 -26.21 3.14 -52.15
CA GLY A 394 -26.36 4.10 -51.04
C GLY A 394 -25.04 4.59 -50.42
N GLN A 395 -24.03 4.90 -51.24
CA GLN A 395 -22.69 5.40 -50.90
C GLN A 395 -22.57 6.92 -51.03
N ILE A 396 -23.67 7.63 -51.33
CA ILE A 396 -23.80 9.09 -51.28
C ILE A 396 -23.17 9.73 -50.01
N PRO A 397 -23.09 9.10 -48.82
CA PRO A 397 -22.45 9.74 -47.65
C PRO A 397 -20.92 9.85 -47.67
N LYS A 398 -20.20 9.38 -48.71
CA LYS A 398 -18.73 9.28 -48.68
C LYS A 398 -17.96 10.08 -49.74
N LEU A 399 -18.65 10.75 -50.64
CA LEU A 399 -18.01 11.60 -51.65
C LEU A 399 -17.96 13.05 -51.15
N ASP A 400 -16.81 13.70 -51.26
CA ASP A 400 -16.68 15.13 -51.00
C ASP A 400 -17.59 15.90 -51.98
N GLY A 401 -18.17 17.02 -51.56
CA GLY A 401 -19.03 17.85 -52.41
C GLY A 401 -18.35 18.25 -53.73
N HIS A 402 -17.02 18.41 -53.71
CA HIS A 402 -16.23 18.69 -54.91
C HIS A 402 -16.22 17.52 -55.91
N GLN A 403 -16.19 16.28 -55.43
CA GLN A 403 -16.18 15.07 -56.25
C GLN A 403 -17.54 14.84 -56.93
N LEU A 404 -18.63 15.03 -56.17
CA LEU A 404 -19.98 14.97 -56.73
C LEU A 404 -20.20 16.04 -57.81
N ALA A 405 -19.69 17.25 -57.60
CA ALA A 405 -19.75 18.32 -58.60
C ALA A 405 -18.97 17.93 -59.87
N GLY A 406 -17.77 17.35 -59.73
CA GLY A 406 -16.94 16.92 -60.87
C GLY A 406 -17.60 15.82 -61.71
N LEU A 407 -18.17 14.79 -61.07
CA LEU A 407 -18.88 13.71 -61.77
C LEU A 407 -20.15 14.21 -62.45
N THR A 408 -20.93 15.07 -61.77
CA THR A 408 -22.14 15.67 -62.34
C THR A 408 -21.81 16.48 -63.59
N LEU A 409 -20.74 17.30 -63.53
CA LEU A 409 -20.27 18.07 -64.67
C LEU A 409 -19.84 17.17 -65.82
N ALA A 410 -19.09 16.09 -65.56
CA ALA A 410 -18.66 15.15 -66.60
C ALA A 410 -19.85 14.48 -67.30
N VAL A 411 -20.85 14.04 -66.53
CA VAL A 411 -22.08 13.43 -67.04
C VAL A 411 -22.91 14.42 -67.87
N GLU A 412 -23.06 15.65 -67.40
CA GLU A 412 -23.76 16.71 -68.15
C GLU A 412 -23.08 17.01 -69.48
N GLN A 413 -21.75 17.17 -69.48
CA GLN A 413 -20.97 17.39 -70.69
C GLN A 413 -21.08 16.22 -71.67
N ALA A 414 -21.06 14.97 -71.17
CA ALA A 414 -21.24 13.78 -72.00
C ALA A 414 -22.63 13.74 -72.66
N ARG A 415 -23.70 14.05 -71.93
CA ARG A 415 -25.06 14.15 -72.48
C ARG A 415 -25.20 15.25 -73.52
N LEU A 416 -24.60 16.42 -73.27
CA LEU A 416 -24.57 17.52 -74.25
C LEU A 416 -23.85 17.10 -75.53
N ALA A 417 -22.69 16.45 -75.42
CA ALA A 417 -21.95 15.94 -76.57
C ALA A 417 -22.75 14.92 -77.40
N ILE A 418 -23.46 13.99 -76.75
CA ILE A 418 -24.35 13.03 -77.44
C ILE A 418 -25.47 13.78 -78.18
N LYS A 419 -26.11 14.76 -77.52
CA LYS A 419 -27.22 15.53 -78.10
C LYS A 419 -26.78 16.33 -79.33
N ASP A 420 -25.64 17.02 -79.24
CA ASP A 420 -25.10 17.81 -80.35
C ASP A 420 -24.65 16.91 -81.51
N ARG A 421 -24.03 15.77 -81.20
CA ARG A 421 -23.64 14.81 -82.26
C ARG A 421 -24.85 14.18 -82.93
N ARG A 422 -25.89 13.83 -82.17
CA ARG A 422 -27.16 13.29 -82.70
C ARG A 422 -27.80 14.25 -83.69
N ARG A 423 -27.79 15.56 -83.41
CA ARG A 423 -28.25 16.59 -84.34
C ARG A 423 -27.41 16.62 -85.61
N ALA A 424 -26.08 16.60 -85.48
CA ALA A 424 -25.18 16.60 -86.63
C ALA A 424 -25.33 15.36 -87.53
N VAL A 425 -25.53 14.18 -86.95
CA VAL A 425 -25.76 12.92 -87.68
C VAL A 425 -27.14 12.91 -88.35
N ALA A 426 -28.18 13.39 -87.67
CA ALA A 426 -29.52 13.52 -88.25
C ALA A 426 -29.56 14.53 -89.42
N ASP A 427 -28.87 15.66 -89.28
CA ASP A 427 -28.76 16.68 -90.33
C ASP A 427 -27.94 16.20 -91.54
N ALA A 428 -27.00 15.27 -91.34
CA ALA A 428 -26.24 14.65 -92.42
C ALA A 428 -27.10 13.60 -93.15
N ALA A 429 -27.87 12.79 -92.42
CA ALA A 429 -28.79 11.81 -92.99
C ALA A 429 -29.98 12.43 -93.75
N ALA A 430 -30.38 13.67 -93.40
CA ALA A 430 -31.42 14.41 -94.11
C ALA A 430 -30.91 15.10 -95.40
N ARG A 431 -29.58 15.17 -95.61
CA ARG A 431 -28.94 15.80 -96.78
C ARG A 431 -28.41 14.78 -97.80
N SER A 432 -28.39 13.49 -97.45
CA SER A 432 -28.16 12.34 -98.34
C SER A 432 -29.50 11.82 -98.86
#